data_AF-A0A517YDI8-F1
#
_entry.id   AF-A0A517YDI8-F1
#
_cell.length_a   1.000
_cell.length_b   1.000
_cell.length_c   1.000
_cell.angle_alpha   90.00
_cell.angle_beta   90.00
_cell.angle_gamma   90.00
#
_symmetry.space_group_name_H-M   'P 1'
#
loop_
_entity.id
_entity.type
_entity.pdbx_description
1 polymer ?
#
loop_
_entity_poly.entity_id
_entity_poly.type
_entity_poly.pdbx_seq_one_letter_code
_entity_poly.pdbx_strand_id
1 'polypeptide(L)'
;MTKKVNFVAIAAAALLIGVPFLLSTEAQEGKVAPTAAAAVEAPAPLDFDLVDPAFDRYVDILLIGQAWDTLDPVLLTDCAMQLAEGERILMRSHKAVSSKQLLELAAKVAADKRDTATLDRLANVCGATKNTATLEQVAAARKLAGSSRKVDPAMSVSATETTPDQLALYQEAINGAKAAGILGDATYFDNLEEGLADKESVLVTLSETQRSHLKKIMGDARGSMPKESNAQLTDTLAKLKDASRQNIGHGIGSIIHGIRDLQNGHHTGHGIGSIIHGISDLAGHGGHGRGGHGHGYRPYNPYNPYNPYRPYNPYNPYRPYNPYNPYRPYYPGHNHGWRP
;
A
#
# COMPACT_ATOMS: atom_id res chain seq x y z
N MET A 1 20.02 -0.54 -54.32
CA MET A 1 18.86 -1.46 -54.37
C MET A 1 19.33 -2.84 -53.98
N THR A 2 19.26 -3.16 -52.69
CA THR A 2 19.69 -4.45 -52.13
C THR A 2 18.52 -5.04 -51.37
N LYS A 3 17.90 -6.06 -51.97
CA LYS A 3 16.80 -6.84 -51.40
C LYS A 3 17.31 -7.64 -50.20
N LYS A 4 16.73 -7.45 -49.01
CA LYS A 4 16.86 -8.41 -47.91
C LYS A 4 15.62 -9.30 -47.90
N VAL A 5 15.89 -10.59 -47.92
CA VAL A 5 14.96 -11.72 -48.05
C VAL A 5 14.48 -12.12 -46.65
N ASN A 6 13.17 -12.34 -46.51
CA ASN A 6 12.54 -12.89 -45.31
C ASN A 6 12.92 -14.36 -45.13
N PHE A 7 13.40 -14.73 -43.94
CA PHE A 7 13.47 -16.13 -43.52
C PHE A 7 12.38 -16.39 -42.49
N VAL A 8 11.35 -17.09 -42.96
CA VAL A 8 10.34 -17.79 -42.18
C VAL A 8 10.97 -19.11 -41.76
N ALA A 9 11.10 -19.36 -40.46
CA ALA A 9 11.44 -20.67 -39.93
C ALA A 9 10.22 -21.24 -39.19
N ILE A 10 9.55 -22.15 -39.89
CA ILE A 10 8.54 -23.07 -39.37
C ILE A 10 9.28 -24.14 -38.57
N ALA A 11 8.93 -24.33 -37.30
CA ALA A 11 9.20 -25.56 -36.58
C ALA A 11 7.90 -26.00 -35.90
N ALA A 12 7.30 -27.04 -36.48
CA ALA A 12 6.19 -27.78 -35.94
C ALA A 12 6.69 -29.14 -35.40
N ALA A 13 5.89 -29.70 -34.50
CA ALA A 13 5.89 -31.09 -34.02
C ALA A 13 6.87 -31.45 -32.89
N ALA A 14 6.34 -31.61 -31.66
CA ALA A 14 6.09 -32.93 -31.05
C ALA A 14 5.77 -32.80 -29.55
N LEU A 15 4.51 -33.00 -29.14
CA LEU A 15 4.16 -34.02 -28.14
C LEU A 15 2.63 -34.14 -28.01
N LEU A 16 2.11 -35.23 -28.58
CA LEU A 16 0.75 -35.74 -28.41
C LEU A 16 0.89 -37.21 -27.98
N ILE A 17 0.87 -37.45 -26.67
CA ILE A 17 0.61 -38.73 -25.98
C ILE A 17 -0.01 -38.26 -24.65
N GLY A 18 -1.26 -38.45 -24.30
CA GLY A 18 -2.12 -39.61 -24.47
C GLY A 18 -2.43 -40.13 -23.07
N VAL A 19 -3.69 -40.03 -22.63
CA VAL A 19 -4.51 -41.13 -22.08
C VAL A 19 -5.83 -40.56 -21.49
N PRO A 20 -6.97 -41.16 -21.84
CA PRO A 20 -8.30 -40.81 -21.35
C PRO A 20 -8.60 -41.52 -20.03
N PHE A 21 -9.37 -40.89 -19.12
CA PHE A 21 -10.09 -41.64 -18.08
C PHE A 21 -11.41 -40.93 -17.73
N LEU A 22 -12.46 -41.33 -18.44
CA LEU A 22 -13.82 -41.38 -17.91
C LEU A 22 -13.90 -42.66 -17.07
N LEU A 23 -14.25 -42.58 -15.78
CA LEU A 23 -14.91 -43.66 -15.04
C LEU A 23 -15.44 -43.17 -13.68
N SER A 24 -16.70 -43.54 -13.42
CA SER A 24 -17.34 -43.78 -12.13
C SER A 24 -17.56 -42.62 -11.17
N THR A 25 -18.75 -42.02 -11.29
CA THR A 25 -19.49 -41.47 -10.16
C THR A 25 -20.24 -42.63 -9.47
N GLU A 26 -19.56 -43.33 -8.55
CA GLU A 26 -20.27 -44.15 -7.56
C GLU A 26 -20.60 -43.27 -6.35
N ALA A 27 -21.89 -43.19 -6.04
CA ALA A 27 -22.40 -42.55 -4.85
C ALA A 27 -21.93 -43.33 -3.61
N GLN A 28 -20.86 -42.86 -2.98
CA GLN A 28 -20.47 -43.30 -1.64
C GLN A 28 -21.30 -42.52 -0.61
N GLU A 29 -22.32 -43.18 -0.04
CA GLU A 29 -22.93 -42.80 1.25
C GLU A 29 -21.89 -42.95 2.36
N GLY A 30 -20.97 -41.98 2.46
CA GLY A 30 -19.85 -41.98 3.38
C GLY A 30 -20.08 -41.05 4.56
N LYS A 31 -20.46 -41.65 5.70
CA LYS A 31 -20.18 -41.22 7.09
C LYS A 31 -19.35 -39.93 7.19
N VAL A 32 -20.01 -38.81 7.49
CA VAL A 32 -19.40 -37.50 7.71
C VAL A 32 -18.41 -37.61 8.88
N ALA A 33 -17.12 -37.74 8.55
CA ALA A 33 -16.06 -37.60 9.53
C ALA A 33 -16.10 -36.16 10.08
N PRO A 34 -15.91 -35.96 11.39
CA PRO A 34 -15.88 -34.62 11.95
C PRO A 34 -14.80 -33.80 11.24
N THR A 35 -15.22 -32.74 10.57
CA THR A 35 -14.35 -31.74 9.94
C THR A 35 -13.30 -31.35 10.97
N ALA A 36 -12.05 -31.79 10.74
CA ALA A 36 -10.93 -31.43 11.58
C ALA A 36 -10.87 -29.90 11.59
N ALA A 37 -11.06 -29.30 12.77
CA ALA A 37 -10.89 -27.87 12.97
C ALA A 37 -9.51 -27.51 12.41
N ALA A 38 -9.49 -26.81 11.28
CA ALA A 38 -8.26 -26.34 10.65
C ALA A 38 -7.52 -25.55 11.74
N ALA A 39 -6.34 -26.04 12.13
CA ALA A 39 -5.49 -25.36 13.07
C ALA A 39 -5.22 -23.97 12.50
N VAL A 40 -5.67 -22.93 13.20
CA VAL A 40 -5.39 -21.54 12.84
C VAL A 40 -3.88 -21.39 12.87
N GLU A 41 -3.27 -21.32 11.70
CA GLU A 41 -1.84 -21.10 11.55
C GLU A 41 -1.52 -19.76 12.23
N ALA A 42 -0.54 -19.78 13.14
CA ALA A 42 -0.14 -18.59 13.87
C ALA A 42 0.30 -17.50 12.86
N PRO A 43 -0.06 -16.22 13.07
CA PRO A 43 0.32 -15.15 12.16
C PRO A 43 1.84 -15.15 12.00
N ALA A 44 2.32 -15.04 10.76
CA ALA A 44 3.73 -14.95 10.47
C ALA A 44 4.35 -13.79 11.29
N PRO A 45 5.53 -14.01 11.92
CA PRO A 45 6.17 -12.95 12.68
C PRO A 45 6.49 -11.77 11.74
N LEU A 46 6.13 -10.56 12.17
CA LEU A 46 6.50 -9.33 11.46
C LEU A 46 8.03 -9.25 11.34
N ASP A 47 8.51 -8.83 10.17
CA ASP A 47 9.92 -8.57 9.93
C ASP A 47 10.44 -7.58 10.99
N PHE A 48 11.47 -7.99 11.73
CA PHE A 48 12.06 -7.18 12.80
C PHE A 48 12.55 -5.84 12.28
N ASP A 49 12.85 -5.71 10.99
CA ASP A 49 13.31 -4.46 10.37
C ASP A 49 12.20 -3.40 10.24
N LEU A 50 10.93 -3.78 10.33
CA LEU A 50 9.80 -2.84 10.26
C LEU A 50 9.38 -2.29 11.63
N VAL A 51 9.68 -3.01 12.71
CA VAL A 51 9.20 -2.68 14.07
C VAL A 51 10.17 -1.76 14.79
N ASP A 52 9.72 -0.57 15.17
CA ASP A 52 10.49 0.36 16.00
C ASP A 52 9.66 0.77 17.23
N PRO A 53 9.85 0.10 18.38
CA PRO A 53 9.02 0.31 19.56
C PRO A 53 8.95 1.75 20.07
N ALA A 54 9.94 2.58 19.74
CA ALA A 54 9.92 3.99 20.12
C ALA A 54 8.92 4.81 19.29
N PHE A 55 8.67 4.38 18.04
CA PHE A 55 7.76 5.01 17.09
C PHE A 55 6.31 4.51 17.19
N ASP A 56 6.07 3.33 17.77
CA ASP A 56 4.73 2.73 17.92
C ASP A 56 3.71 3.66 18.60
N ARG A 57 4.17 4.58 19.46
CA ARG A 57 3.31 5.56 20.13
C ARG A 57 2.90 6.75 19.26
N TYR A 58 3.55 6.93 18.11
CA TYR A 58 3.38 8.09 17.23
C TYR A 58 2.67 7.74 15.94
N VAL A 59 3.04 6.62 15.33
CA VAL A 59 2.55 6.21 14.02
C VAL A 59 2.26 4.72 14.02
N ASP A 60 1.11 4.37 13.47
CA ASP A 60 0.81 2.98 13.13
C ASP A 60 1.46 2.66 11.78
N ILE A 61 2.55 1.89 11.83
CA ILE A 61 3.32 1.52 10.64
C ILE A 61 2.50 0.61 9.70
N LEU A 62 1.54 -0.17 10.22
CA LEU A 62 0.65 -1.00 9.38
C LEU A 62 -0.38 -0.15 8.64
N LEU A 63 -0.74 1.02 9.19
CA LEU A 63 -1.60 1.99 8.53
C LEU A 63 -0.92 2.61 7.30
N ILE A 64 0.41 2.73 7.30
CA ILE A 64 1.18 3.12 6.09
C ILE A 64 1.00 2.07 4.99
N GLY A 65 1.11 0.78 5.33
CA GLY A 65 0.88 -0.32 4.40
C GLY A 65 -0.52 -0.30 3.79
N GLN A 66 -1.54 -0.02 4.61
CA GLN A 66 -2.92 0.13 4.16
C GLN A 66 -3.07 1.33 3.22
N ALA A 67 -2.56 2.49 3.63
CA ALA A 67 -2.61 3.72 2.83
C ALA A 67 -1.91 3.55 1.48
N TRP A 68 -0.81 2.81 1.47
CA TRP A 68 -0.09 2.48 0.25
C TRP A 68 -0.87 1.51 -0.64
N ASP A 69 -1.49 0.48 -0.07
CA ASP A 69 -2.28 -0.50 -0.84
C ASP A 69 -3.46 0.15 -1.56
N THR A 70 -4.14 1.10 -0.91
CA THR A 70 -5.27 1.84 -1.49
C THR A 70 -4.84 3.11 -2.25
N LEU A 71 -3.53 3.40 -2.28
CA LEU A 71 -2.95 4.64 -2.78
C LEU A 71 -3.68 5.87 -2.23
N ASP A 72 -4.03 5.90 -0.94
CA ASP A 72 -4.79 6.99 -0.32
C ASP A 72 -3.87 8.16 0.05
N PRO A 73 -3.94 9.30 -0.67
CA PRO A 73 -3.05 10.43 -0.41
C PRO A 73 -3.34 11.12 0.92
N VAL A 74 -4.59 11.10 1.38
CA VAL A 74 -4.99 11.73 2.65
C VAL A 74 -4.36 10.95 3.79
N LEU A 75 -4.56 9.62 3.79
CA LEU A 75 -4.04 8.75 4.83
C LEU A 75 -2.49 8.70 4.83
N LEU A 76 -1.85 8.65 3.65
CA LEU A 76 -0.39 8.73 3.54
C LEU A 76 0.16 10.04 4.15
N THR A 77 -0.51 11.17 3.88
CA THR A 77 -0.11 12.46 4.46
C THR A 77 -0.26 12.47 5.98
N ASP A 78 -1.34 11.90 6.51
CA ASP A 78 -1.57 11.83 7.96
C ASP A 78 -0.51 10.97 8.66
N CYS A 79 -0.21 9.79 8.10
CA CYS A 79 0.88 8.94 8.58
C CYS A 79 2.23 9.65 8.49
N ALA A 80 2.48 10.43 7.43
CA ALA A 80 3.72 11.19 7.28
C ALA A 80 3.87 12.30 8.33
N MET A 81 2.78 13.00 8.68
CA MET A 81 2.78 14.01 9.75
C MET A 81 2.99 13.38 11.13
N GLN A 82 2.31 12.26 11.41
CA GLN A 82 2.50 11.49 12.65
C GLN A 82 3.95 11.02 12.79
N LEU A 83 4.50 10.48 11.70
CA LEU A 83 5.89 10.06 11.64
C LEU A 83 6.84 11.25 11.85
N ALA A 84 6.60 12.40 11.22
CA ALA A 84 7.40 13.62 11.40
C ALA A 84 7.41 14.09 12.86
N GLU A 85 6.27 14.01 13.56
CA GLU A 85 6.21 14.34 14.99
C GLU A 85 7.00 13.36 15.85
N GLY A 86 6.93 12.06 15.52
CA GLY A 86 7.77 11.04 16.13
C GLY A 86 9.26 11.33 15.93
N GLU A 87 9.68 11.66 14.71
CA GLU A 87 11.07 11.99 14.38
C GLU A 87 11.55 13.24 15.12
N ARG A 88 10.70 14.26 15.23
CA ARG A 88 10.98 15.50 15.97
C ARG A 88 11.18 15.24 17.46
N ILE A 89 10.37 14.37 18.08
CA ILE A 89 10.46 14.10 19.52
C ILE A 89 11.62 13.14 19.83
N LEU A 90 11.81 12.12 19.00
CA LEU A 90 12.86 11.11 19.20
C LEU A 90 14.23 11.55 18.70
N MET A 91 14.30 12.68 17.98
CA MET A 91 15.53 13.25 17.42
C MET A 91 16.26 12.28 16.47
N ARG A 92 15.52 11.40 15.80
CA ARG A 92 16.04 10.44 14.81
C ARG A 92 14.94 10.07 13.83
N SER A 93 15.31 9.62 12.62
CA SER A 93 14.35 9.05 11.66
C SER A 93 13.95 7.62 12.04
N HIS A 94 12.78 7.20 11.56
CA HIS A 94 12.39 5.80 11.63
C HIS A 94 13.24 4.96 10.66
N LYS A 95 13.60 3.75 11.06
CA LYS A 95 14.60 2.92 10.36
C LYS A 95 14.14 2.44 8.96
N ALA A 96 12.85 2.20 8.79
CA ALA A 96 12.32 1.63 7.56
C ALA A 96 11.89 2.69 6.54
N VAL A 97 11.32 3.80 7.02
CA VAL A 97 10.77 4.88 6.19
C VAL A 97 10.85 6.18 6.97
N SER A 98 11.34 7.24 6.34
CA SER A 98 11.37 8.58 6.94
C SER A 98 10.10 9.38 6.64
N SER A 99 9.78 10.36 7.49
CA SER A 99 8.63 11.25 7.25
C SER A 99 8.76 12.01 5.92
N LYS A 100 9.98 12.40 5.56
CA LYS A 100 10.29 13.08 4.30
C LYS A 100 9.93 12.20 3.09
N GLN A 101 10.37 10.94 3.08
CA GLN A 101 10.04 10.00 2.00
C GLN A 101 8.53 9.80 1.88
N LEU A 102 7.82 9.70 3.01
CA LEU A 102 6.39 9.48 3.01
C LEU A 102 5.60 10.73 2.55
N LEU A 103 6.07 11.94 2.87
CA LEU A 103 5.51 13.20 2.34
C LEU A 103 5.70 13.32 0.83
N GLU A 104 6.89 12.99 0.31
CA GLU A 104 7.15 12.98 -1.13
C GLU A 104 6.27 11.95 -1.84
N LEU A 105 6.09 10.77 -1.23
CA LEU A 105 5.20 9.73 -1.74
C LEU A 105 3.74 10.20 -1.76
N ALA A 106 3.26 10.78 -0.66
CA ALA A 106 1.90 11.31 -0.57
C ALA A 106 1.64 12.41 -1.62
N ALA A 107 2.61 13.29 -1.86
CA ALA A 107 2.52 14.32 -2.88
C ALA A 107 2.40 13.73 -4.30
N LYS A 108 3.18 12.69 -4.62
CA LYS A 108 3.09 12.00 -5.91
C LYS A 108 1.73 11.30 -6.09
N VAL A 109 1.25 10.60 -5.06
CA VAL A 109 -0.05 9.93 -5.08
C VAL A 109 -1.20 10.94 -5.23
N ALA A 110 -1.14 12.06 -4.50
CA ALA A 110 -2.11 13.14 -4.59
C ALA A 110 -2.12 13.79 -5.99
N ALA A 111 -0.93 13.96 -6.60
CA ALA A 111 -0.80 14.47 -7.96
C ALA A 111 -1.45 13.55 -8.99
N ASP A 112 -1.21 12.24 -8.88
CA ASP A 112 -1.80 11.24 -9.79
C ASP A 112 -3.33 11.21 -9.68
N LYS A 113 -3.86 11.22 -8.45
CA LYS A 113 -5.30 11.27 -8.17
C LYS A 113 -5.94 12.64 -8.39
N ARG A 114 -5.14 13.67 -8.64
CA ARG A 114 -5.55 15.09 -8.72
C ARG A 114 -6.30 15.57 -7.48
N ASP A 115 -5.89 15.09 -6.32
CA ASP A 115 -6.46 15.52 -5.04
C ASP A 115 -5.87 16.88 -4.65
N THR A 116 -6.49 17.95 -5.16
CA THR A 116 -6.04 19.32 -4.90
C THR A 116 -6.16 19.70 -3.43
N ALA A 117 -7.14 19.15 -2.71
CA ALA A 117 -7.32 19.40 -1.28
C ALA A 117 -6.13 18.84 -0.47
N THR A 118 -5.73 17.61 -0.78
CA THR A 118 -4.54 17.01 -0.14
C THR A 118 -3.25 17.73 -0.55
N LEU A 119 -3.11 18.13 -1.81
CA LEU A 119 -1.96 18.92 -2.26
C LEU A 119 -1.86 20.28 -1.55
N ASP A 120 -2.98 20.96 -1.29
CA ASP A 120 -3.01 22.21 -0.53
C ASP A 120 -2.58 21.98 0.92
N ARG A 121 -3.04 20.89 1.54
CA ARG A 121 -2.62 20.49 2.89
C ARG A 121 -1.12 20.19 2.94
N LEU A 122 -0.60 19.43 1.97
CA LEU A 122 0.82 19.13 1.85
C LEU A 122 1.65 20.40 1.68
N ALA A 123 1.21 21.36 0.87
CA ALA A 123 1.91 22.63 0.69
C ALA A 123 2.06 23.39 2.02
N ASN A 124 0.99 23.43 2.83
CA ASN A 124 1.03 24.05 4.15
C ASN A 124 2.01 23.34 5.10
N VAL A 125 1.98 22.00 5.11
CA VAL A 125 2.90 21.18 5.94
C VAL A 125 4.36 21.36 5.52
N CYS A 126 4.66 21.34 4.22
CA CYS A 126 6.00 21.57 3.71
C CYS A 126 6.49 23.00 4.00
N GLY A 127 5.60 24.00 3.93
CA GLY A 127 5.91 25.37 4.32
C GLY A 127 6.25 25.49 5.82
N ALA A 128 5.46 24.87 6.68
CA ALA A 128 5.68 24.87 8.13
C ALA A 128 6.97 24.15 8.54
N THR A 129 7.32 23.05 7.85
CA THR A 129 8.54 22.26 8.11
C THR A 129 9.77 22.78 7.37
N LYS A 130 9.64 23.85 6.57
CA LYS A 130 10.70 24.41 5.72
C LYS A 130 11.29 23.40 4.72
N ASN A 131 10.50 22.43 4.29
CA ASN A 131 10.90 21.46 3.27
C ASN A 131 10.67 22.06 1.87
N THR A 132 11.60 22.92 1.45
CA THR A 132 11.49 23.69 0.19
C THR A 132 11.48 22.79 -1.04
N ALA A 133 12.25 21.70 -1.03
CA ALA A 133 12.32 20.76 -2.16
C ALA A 133 10.96 20.07 -2.40
N THR A 134 10.32 19.52 -1.34
CA THR A 134 8.99 18.91 -1.49
C THR A 134 7.92 19.96 -1.77
N LEU A 135 8.06 21.19 -1.24
CA LEU A 135 7.13 22.28 -1.54
C LEU A 135 7.11 22.64 -3.04
N GLU A 136 8.27 22.70 -3.69
CA GLU A 136 8.38 22.93 -5.14
C GLU A 136 7.71 21.80 -5.94
N GLN A 137 7.91 20.55 -5.52
CA GLN A 137 7.24 19.39 -6.13
C GLN A 137 5.72 19.45 -5.98
N VAL A 138 5.22 19.79 -4.79
CA VAL A 138 3.78 19.97 -4.52
C VAL A 138 3.23 21.12 -5.37
N ALA A 139 3.95 22.23 -5.53
CA ALA A 139 3.53 23.34 -6.37
C ALA A 139 3.42 22.92 -7.86
N ALA A 140 4.39 22.16 -8.36
CA ALA A 140 4.34 21.60 -9.71
C ALA A 140 3.16 20.61 -9.87
N ALA A 141 2.95 19.74 -8.88
CA ALA A 141 1.83 18.80 -8.84
C ALA A 141 0.47 19.51 -8.87
N ARG A 142 0.30 20.61 -8.12
CA ARG A 142 -0.93 21.43 -8.12
C ARG A 142 -1.23 21.98 -9.51
N LYS A 143 -0.21 22.50 -10.21
CA LYS A 143 -0.37 23.01 -11.58
C LYS A 143 -0.82 21.91 -12.55
N LEU A 144 -0.27 20.71 -12.41
CA LEU A 144 -0.65 19.56 -13.23
C LEU A 144 -2.05 19.05 -12.89
N ALA A 145 -2.40 18.97 -11.61
CA ALA A 145 -3.72 18.53 -11.14
C ALA A 145 -4.84 19.48 -11.56
N GLY A 146 -4.58 20.79 -11.57
CA GLY A 146 -5.53 21.81 -12.03
C GLY A 146 -5.75 21.84 -13.55
N SER A 147 -4.89 21.17 -14.32
CA SER A 147 -5.05 21.07 -15.77
C SER A 147 -6.08 19.97 -16.11
N SER A 148 -7.24 20.37 -16.63
CA SER A 148 -8.27 19.41 -17.07
C SER A 148 -7.70 18.56 -18.21
N ARG A 149 -7.52 17.25 -17.97
CA ARG A 149 -7.28 16.29 -19.05
C ARG A 149 -8.62 15.83 -19.58
N LYS A 150 -8.73 15.75 -20.91
CA LYS A 150 -9.84 15.06 -21.56
C LYS A 150 -9.91 13.64 -20.99
N VAL A 151 -11.09 13.23 -20.54
CA VAL A 151 -11.34 11.85 -20.11
C VAL A 151 -10.96 10.97 -21.28
N ASP A 152 -10.02 10.05 -21.07
CA ASP A 152 -9.64 9.11 -22.10
C ASP A 152 -10.86 8.19 -22.34
N PRO A 153 -11.44 8.16 -23.55
CA PRO A 153 -12.57 7.27 -23.83
C PRO A 153 -12.26 5.80 -23.51
N ALA A 154 -10.99 5.41 -23.54
CA ALA A 154 -10.53 4.07 -23.17
C ALA A 154 -10.76 3.72 -21.68
N MET A 155 -11.03 4.70 -20.80
CA MET A 155 -11.41 4.45 -19.41
C MET A 155 -12.89 4.07 -19.25
N SER A 156 -13.71 4.24 -20.29
CA SER A 156 -15.10 3.76 -20.26
C SER A 156 -15.15 2.26 -20.48
N VAL A 157 -15.02 1.50 -19.39
CA VAL A 157 -15.21 0.05 -19.40
C VAL A 157 -16.71 -0.23 -19.48
N SER A 158 -17.14 -0.94 -20.52
CA SER A 158 -18.55 -1.31 -20.68
C SER A 158 -18.99 -2.24 -19.54
N ALA A 159 -19.94 -1.79 -18.72
CA ALA A 159 -20.44 -2.54 -17.57
C ALA A 159 -21.11 -3.86 -17.98
N THR A 160 -21.54 -4.00 -19.23
CA THR A 160 -22.15 -5.24 -19.75
C THR A 160 -21.13 -6.28 -20.20
N GLU A 161 -19.88 -5.88 -20.44
CA GLU A 161 -18.84 -6.74 -21.05
C GLU A 161 -17.77 -7.18 -20.05
N THR A 162 -17.70 -6.55 -18.87
CA THR A 162 -16.64 -6.79 -17.89
C THR A 162 -17.21 -7.45 -16.66
N THR A 163 -16.70 -8.64 -16.32
CA THR A 163 -17.07 -9.33 -15.09
C THR A 163 -16.49 -8.60 -13.86
N PRO A 164 -17.09 -8.76 -12.67
CA PRO A 164 -16.51 -8.20 -11.44
C PRO A 164 -15.05 -8.60 -11.22
N ASP A 165 -14.69 -9.85 -11.53
CA ASP A 165 -13.33 -10.37 -11.37
C ASP A 165 -12.35 -9.73 -12.35
N GLN A 166 -12.75 -9.57 -13.63
CA GLN A 166 -11.95 -8.85 -14.62
C GLN A 166 -11.75 -7.39 -14.23
N LEU A 167 -12.79 -6.74 -13.70
CA LEU A 167 -12.70 -5.35 -13.23
C LEU A 167 -11.73 -5.23 -12.06
N ALA A 168 -11.79 -6.17 -11.09
CA ALA A 168 -10.88 -6.19 -9.95
C ALA A 168 -9.43 -6.41 -10.40
N LEU A 169 -9.18 -7.38 -11.28
CA LEU A 169 -7.85 -7.64 -11.85
C LEU A 169 -7.31 -6.41 -12.61
N TYR A 170 -8.16 -5.77 -13.40
CA TYR A 170 -7.79 -4.57 -14.15
C TYR A 170 -7.46 -3.39 -13.24
N GLN A 171 -8.27 -3.15 -12.21
CA GLN A 171 -8.01 -2.11 -11.22
C GLN A 171 -6.72 -2.38 -10.43
N GLU A 172 -6.46 -3.63 -10.06
CA GLU A 172 -5.22 -4.03 -9.42
C GLU A 172 -4.02 -3.77 -10.32
N ALA A 173 -4.10 -4.13 -11.61
CA ALA A 173 -3.03 -3.89 -12.58
C ALA A 173 -2.75 -2.39 -12.79
N ILE A 174 -3.81 -1.56 -12.87
CA ILE A 174 -3.67 -0.09 -12.94
C ILE A 174 -3.00 0.46 -11.70
N ASN A 175 -3.47 0.06 -10.51
CA ASN A 175 -2.93 0.56 -9.25
C ASN A 175 -1.48 0.14 -9.07
N GLY A 176 -1.13 -1.10 -9.41
CA GLY A 176 0.25 -1.58 -9.40
C GLY A 176 1.13 -0.84 -10.40
N ALA A 177 0.66 -0.59 -11.63
CA ALA A 177 1.41 0.19 -12.62
C ALA A 177 1.67 1.64 -12.17
N LYS A 178 0.68 2.26 -11.52
CA LYS A 178 0.83 3.60 -10.91
C LYS A 178 1.82 3.60 -9.75
N ALA A 179 1.68 2.64 -8.84
CA ALA A 179 2.59 2.46 -7.71
C ALA A 179 4.04 2.27 -8.20
N ALA A 180 4.24 1.41 -9.20
CA ALA A 180 5.53 1.18 -9.84
C ALA A 180 6.10 2.45 -10.47
N GLY A 181 5.28 3.23 -11.19
CA GLY A 181 5.71 4.51 -11.76
C GLY A 181 6.14 5.53 -10.69
N ILE A 182 5.43 5.59 -9.56
CA ILE A 182 5.72 6.48 -8.43
C ILE A 182 7.06 6.14 -7.75
N LEU A 183 7.34 4.84 -7.61
CA LEU A 183 8.54 4.30 -6.96
C LEU A 183 9.74 4.10 -7.91
N GLY A 184 9.50 4.10 -9.23
CA GLY A 184 10.52 3.78 -10.24
C GLY A 184 10.82 2.28 -10.33
N ASP A 185 9.82 1.42 -10.12
CA ASP A 185 9.96 -0.04 -10.25
C ASP A 185 9.80 -0.48 -11.71
N ALA A 186 10.93 -0.53 -12.43
CA ALA A 186 10.95 -0.97 -13.82
C ALA A 186 10.61 -2.46 -13.98
N THR A 187 11.02 -3.30 -13.00
CA THR A 187 10.80 -4.75 -13.04
C THR A 187 9.32 -5.09 -13.00
N TYR A 188 8.52 -4.35 -12.24
CA TYR A 188 7.06 -4.51 -12.27
C TYR A 188 6.48 -4.31 -13.68
N PHE A 189 6.96 -3.32 -14.42
CA PHE A 189 6.49 -3.09 -15.80
C PHE A 189 6.89 -4.22 -16.74
N ASP A 190 8.09 -4.75 -16.61
CA ASP A 190 8.56 -5.85 -17.44
C ASP A 190 7.74 -7.12 -17.18
N ASN A 191 7.49 -7.45 -15.90
CA ASN A 191 6.64 -8.57 -15.50
C ASN A 191 5.18 -8.41 -15.98
N LEU A 192 4.65 -7.18 -15.91
CA LEU A 192 3.30 -6.89 -16.38
C LEU A 192 3.19 -6.98 -17.91
N GLU A 193 4.23 -6.56 -18.64
CA GLU A 193 4.31 -6.65 -20.09
C GLU A 193 4.42 -8.12 -20.55
N GLU A 194 5.24 -8.92 -19.87
CA GLU A 194 5.34 -10.37 -20.08
C GLU A 194 4.00 -11.07 -19.80
N GLY A 195 3.36 -10.75 -18.66
CA GLY A 195 2.06 -11.29 -18.31
C GLY A 195 0.93 -10.88 -19.26
N LEU A 196 1.06 -9.76 -19.98
CA LEU A 196 0.11 -9.36 -21.04
C LEU A 196 0.38 -10.07 -22.37
N ALA A 197 1.60 -10.58 -22.58
CA ALA A 197 2.01 -11.30 -23.79
C ALA A 197 1.79 -12.81 -23.68
N ASP A 198 1.90 -13.36 -22.47
CA ASP A 198 1.66 -14.76 -22.19
C ASP A 198 0.17 -15.11 -22.35
N LYS A 199 -0.13 -16.17 -23.12
CA LYS A 199 -1.50 -16.65 -23.39
C LYS A 199 -2.12 -17.40 -22.23
N GLU A 200 -1.30 -17.90 -21.31
CA GLU A 200 -1.75 -18.67 -20.14
C GLU A 200 -2.00 -17.77 -18.92
N SER A 201 -1.55 -16.51 -18.99
CA SER A 201 -1.73 -15.52 -17.95
C SER A 201 -3.20 -15.12 -17.75
N VAL A 202 -3.59 -14.89 -16.49
CA VAL A 202 -4.92 -14.39 -16.12
C VAL A 202 -5.21 -13.03 -16.76
N LEU A 203 -4.17 -12.24 -17.09
CA LEU A 203 -4.32 -10.94 -17.76
C LEU A 203 -4.85 -11.06 -19.20
N VAL A 204 -4.80 -12.25 -19.80
CA VAL A 204 -5.41 -12.52 -21.13
C VAL A 204 -6.93 -12.43 -21.07
N THR A 205 -7.53 -12.61 -19.89
CA THR A 205 -8.96 -12.44 -19.68
C THR A 205 -9.40 -10.98 -19.82
N LEU A 206 -8.48 -10.01 -19.75
CA LEU A 206 -8.78 -8.60 -19.97
C LEU A 206 -9.14 -8.34 -21.44
N SER A 207 -10.05 -7.40 -21.68
CA SER A 207 -10.42 -7.00 -23.03
C SER A 207 -9.25 -6.30 -23.74
N GLU A 208 -9.25 -6.31 -25.09
CA GLU A 208 -8.18 -5.67 -25.87
C GLU A 208 -8.07 -4.17 -25.56
N THR A 209 -9.21 -3.50 -25.32
CA THR A 209 -9.26 -2.10 -24.89
C THR A 209 -8.58 -1.90 -23.54
N GLN A 210 -8.85 -2.77 -22.56
CA GLN A 210 -8.22 -2.71 -21.23
C GLN A 210 -6.71 -2.95 -21.32
N ARG A 211 -6.27 -3.94 -22.10
CA ARG A 211 -4.83 -4.22 -22.31
C ARG A 211 -4.12 -3.04 -22.98
N SER A 212 -4.73 -2.47 -24.02
CA SER A 212 -4.19 -1.31 -24.73
C SER A 212 -4.06 -0.09 -23.79
N HIS A 213 -5.09 0.17 -22.99
CA HIS A 213 -5.05 1.25 -21.99
C HIS A 213 -4.00 1.00 -20.91
N LEU A 214 -3.86 -0.23 -20.42
CA LEU A 214 -2.82 -0.59 -19.45
C LEU A 214 -1.42 -0.36 -20.02
N LYS A 215 -1.15 -0.78 -21.26
CA LYS A 215 0.11 -0.49 -21.97
C LYS A 215 0.38 1.01 -22.10
N LYS A 216 -0.65 1.80 -22.37
CA LYS A 216 -0.54 3.27 -22.41
C LYS A 216 -0.14 3.84 -21.05
N ILE A 217 -0.80 3.41 -19.96
CA ILE A 217 -0.44 3.82 -18.59
C ILE A 217 1.01 3.45 -18.29
N MET A 218 1.45 2.24 -18.64
CA MET A 218 2.83 1.80 -18.42
C MET A 218 3.83 2.66 -19.22
N GLY A 219 3.52 3.01 -20.46
CA GLY A 219 4.35 3.89 -21.29
C GLY A 219 4.48 5.30 -20.70
N ASP A 220 3.35 5.90 -20.31
CA ASP A 220 3.31 7.21 -19.67
C ASP A 220 4.07 7.20 -18.32
N ALA A 221 3.86 6.16 -17.52
CA ALA A 221 4.53 5.98 -16.24
C ALA A 221 6.05 5.83 -16.41
N ARG A 222 6.50 4.97 -17.34
CA ARG A 222 7.93 4.78 -17.68
C ARG A 222 8.60 6.10 -18.06
N GLY A 223 7.92 6.95 -18.83
CA GLY A 223 8.43 8.27 -19.22
C GLY A 223 8.55 9.27 -18.07
N SER A 224 7.82 9.06 -16.98
CA SER A 224 7.80 9.92 -15.79
C SER A 224 8.60 9.38 -14.59
N MET A 225 9.19 8.18 -14.72
CA MET A 225 9.92 7.54 -13.63
C MET A 225 11.13 8.37 -13.15
N PRO A 226 11.45 8.31 -11.85
CA PRO A 226 12.71 8.85 -11.36
C PRO A 226 13.88 8.11 -12.01
N LYS A 227 14.99 8.82 -12.26
CA LYS A 227 16.21 8.23 -12.84
C LYS A 227 16.84 7.16 -11.94
N GLU A 228 16.62 7.29 -10.64
CA GLU A 228 17.11 6.37 -9.61
C GLU A 228 15.90 5.79 -8.89
N SER A 229 15.80 4.45 -8.87
CA SER A 229 14.76 3.76 -8.12
C SER A 229 15.11 3.78 -6.63
N ASN A 230 14.10 3.91 -5.78
CA ASN A 230 14.27 3.76 -4.34
C ASN A 230 13.92 2.33 -3.93
N ALA A 231 14.77 1.38 -4.31
CA ALA A 231 14.51 -0.05 -4.10
C ALA A 231 14.22 -0.40 -2.62
N GLN A 232 14.91 0.26 -1.68
CA GLN A 232 14.67 0.06 -0.25
C GLN A 232 13.26 0.49 0.18
N LEU A 233 12.79 1.65 -0.30
CA LEU A 233 11.43 2.10 0.00
C LEU A 233 10.39 1.19 -0.66
N THR A 234 10.64 0.71 -1.88
CA THR A 234 9.77 -0.25 -2.57
C THR A 234 9.61 -1.53 -1.77
N ASP A 235 10.72 -2.16 -1.36
CA ASP A 235 10.72 -3.37 -0.54
C ASP A 235 9.99 -3.15 0.79
N THR A 236 10.30 -2.03 1.46
CA THR A 236 9.64 -1.66 2.72
C THR A 236 8.13 -1.53 2.56
N LEU A 237 7.66 -0.82 1.54
CA LEU A 237 6.23 -0.62 1.30
C LEU A 237 5.52 -1.91 0.88
N ALA A 238 6.20 -2.80 0.15
CA ALA A 238 5.68 -4.12 -0.18
C ALA A 238 5.47 -4.95 1.09
N LYS A 239 6.49 -5.04 1.95
CA LYS A 239 6.39 -5.75 3.24
C LYS A 239 5.31 -5.17 4.16
N LEU A 240 5.19 -3.84 4.21
CA LEU A 240 4.15 -3.16 4.99
C LEU A 240 2.74 -3.46 4.48
N LYS A 241 2.57 -3.47 3.16
CA LYS A 241 1.31 -3.83 2.52
C LYS A 241 0.92 -5.28 2.84
N ASP A 242 1.86 -6.21 2.74
CA ASP A 242 1.60 -7.63 3.03
C ASP A 242 1.26 -7.83 4.52
N ALA A 243 2.03 -7.19 5.42
CA ALA A 243 1.76 -7.20 6.86
C ALA A 243 0.38 -6.60 7.21
N SER A 244 0.01 -5.49 6.56
CA SER A 244 -1.28 -4.82 6.77
C SER A 244 -2.45 -5.74 6.39
N ARG A 245 -2.33 -6.47 5.28
CA ARG A 245 -3.34 -7.44 4.82
C ARG A 245 -3.49 -8.63 5.76
N GLN A 246 -2.39 -9.17 6.27
CA GLN A 246 -2.41 -10.26 7.24
C GLN A 246 -3.11 -9.84 8.55
N ASN A 247 -2.91 -8.59 8.98
CA ASN A 247 -3.54 -8.07 10.19
C ASN A 247 -5.06 -7.86 10.03
N ILE A 248 -5.53 -7.44 8.85
CA ILE A 248 -6.96 -7.28 8.55
C ILE A 248 -7.66 -8.64 8.36
N GLY A 249 -6.91 -9.67 7.92
CA GLY A 249 -7.41 -11.00 7.56
C GLY A 249 -7.97 -11.88 8.68
N HIS A 250 -7.88 -11.49 9.96
CA HIS A 250 -8.61 -12.20 11.03
C HIS A 250 -10.14 -11.96 11.00
N GLY A 251 -10.65 -11.21 10.01
CA GLY A 251 -12.06 -11.20 9.61
C GLY A 251 -12.25 -11.28 8.08
N ILE A 252 -12.66 -12.44 7.57
CA ILE A 252 -13.40 -12.66 6.30
C ILE A 252 -12.61 -12.67 4.97
N GLY A 253 -11.41 -12.09 4.84
CA GLY A 253 -10.75 -11.86 3.53
C GLY A 253 -9.86 -12.95 2.89
N SER A 254 -9.71 -14.14 3.49
CA SER A 254 -8.62 -15.11 3.20
C SER A 254 -8.60 -15.77 1.79
N ILE A 255 -9.51 -15.48 0.86
CA ILE A 255 -9.69 -16.30 -0.35
C ILE A 255 -8.87 -15.82 -1.58
N ILE A 256 -8.42 -14.56 -1.62
CA ILE A 256 -7.80 -13.98 -2.84
C ILE A 256 -6.26 -14.12 -2.89
N HIS A 257 -5.61 -14.54 -1.80
CA HIS A 257 -4.15 -14.38 -1.64
C HIS A 257 -3.25 -15.39 -2.36
N GLY A 258 -3.79 -16.46 -2.98
CA GLY A 258 -3.00 -17.52 -3.62
C GLY A 258 -2.28 -17.15 -4.94
N ILE A 259 -2.46 -15.94 -5.47
CA ILE A 259 -1.90 -15.55 -6.78
C ILE A 259 -0.55 -14.80 -6.65
N ARG A 260 -0.24 -14.20 -5.49
CA ARG A 260 0.90 -13.27 -5.37
C ARG A 260 2.25 -13.95 -5.06
N ASP A 261 2.25 -15.13 -4.45
CA ASP A 261 3.48 -15.87 -4.09
C ASP A 261 4.24 -16.46 -5.30
N LEU A 262 3.72 -16.28 -6.53
CA LEU A 262 4.37 -16.70 -7.77
C LEU A 262 5.41 -15.70 -8.30
N GLN A 263 5.47 -14.45 -7.80
CA GLN A 263 6.33 -13.41 -8.39
C GLN A 263 7.62 -13.09 -7.61
N ASN A 264 7.67 -13.31 -6.29
CA ASN A 264 8.83 -12.93 -5.47
C ASN A 264 9.81 -14.11 -5.26
N GLY A 265 10.33 -14.65 -6.37
CA GLY A 265 11.21 -15.83 -6.44
C GLY A 265 12.33 -15.94 -5.39
N HIS A 266 12.00 -16.35 -4.18
CA HIS A 266 12.91 -17.03 -3.27
C HIS A 266 12.88 -18.52 -3.58
N HIS A 267 13.87 -18.95 -4.35
CA HIS A 267 14.15 -20.35 -4.64
C HIS A 267 14.47 -21.12 -3.35
N THR A 268 13.47 -21.78 -2.77
CA THR A 268 13.68 -23.08 -2.11
C THR A 268 12.98 -24.12 -2.97
N GLY A 269 13.75 -24.74 -3.87
CA GLY A 269 13.21 -25.59 -4.92
C GLY A 269 12.46 -26.79 -4.37
N HIS A 270 11.15 -26.81 -4.55
CA HIS A 270 10.30 -28.00 -4.68
C HIS A 270 9.29 -27.72 -5.82
N GLY A 271 9.08 -28.72 -6.67
CA GLY A 271 8.57 -28.58 -8.02
C GLY A 271 7.14 -28.03 -8.17
N ILE A 272 6.97 -27.26 -9.24
CA ILE A 272 5.71 -26.76 -9.80
C ILE A 272 4.97 -27.97 -10.39
N GLY A 273 4.06 -28.58 -9.63
CA GLY A 273 3.35 -29.78 -10.07
C GLY A 273 1.99 -30.07 -9.43
N SER A 274 1.39 -29.15 -8.66
CA SER A 274 0.09 -29.44 -8.05
C SER A 274 -0.71 -28.20 -7.64
N ILE A 275 -1.24 -27.42 -8.60
CA ILE A 275 -2.32 -26.45 -8.32
C ILE A 275 -3.23 -26.32 -9.57
N ILE A 276 -3.77 -27.44 -10.07
CA ILE A 276 -4.89 -27.41 -11.02
C ILE A 276 -5.92 -28.42 -10.53
N HIS A 277 -6.64 -28.14 -9.43
CA HIS A 277 -7.89 -28.86 -9.08
C HIS A 277 -8.83 -28.10 -8.13
N GLY A 278 -8.64 -26.81 -7.87
CA GLY A 278 -9.38 -26.11 -6.79
C GLY A 278 -10.60 -25.26 -7.17
N ILE A 279 -10.92 -25.04 -8.46
CA ILE A 279 -11.86 -23.96 -8.85
C ILE A 279 -13.17 -24.50 -9.51
N SER A 280 -13.36 -25.81 -9.60
CA SER A 280 -14.49 -26.38 -10.36
C SER A 280 -15.81 -26.58 -9.59
N ASP A 281 -15.84 -26.52 -8.25
CA ASP A 281 -16.97 -27.06 -7.47
C ASP A 281 -17.92 -26.01 -6.84
N LEU A 282 -17.91 -24.75 -7.32
CA LEU A 282 -18.80 -23.71 -6.78
C LEU A 282 -20.10 -23.48 -7.57
N ALA A 283 -20.55 -24.47 -8.33
CA ALA A 283 -21.82 -24.40 -9.08
C ALA A 283 -22.76 -25.54 -8.70
N GLY A 284 -23.43 -25.35 -7.57
CA GLY A 284 -24.76 -25.91 -7.35
C GLY A 284 -24.83 -26.93 -6.24
N HIS A 285 -25.27 -26.50 -5.06
CA HIS A 285 -26.08 -27.34 -4.18
C HIS A 285 -27.19 -26.51 -3.54
N GLY A 286 -28.42 -26.91 -3.87
CA GLY A 286 -29.66 -26.33 -3.39
C GLY A 286 -29.86 -26.57 -1.90
N GLY A 287 -30.64 -25.68 -1.31
CA GLY A 287 -30.79 -25.56 0.13
C GLY A 287 -31.47 -26.76 0.80
N HIS A 288 -31.07 -26.99 2.04
CA HIS A 288 -31.95 -27.51 3.07
C HIS A 288 -31.67 -26.79 4.38
N GLY A 289 -32.71 -26.17 4.93
CA GLY A 289 -32.70 -25.55 6.24
C GLY A 289 -32.61 -26.60 7.35
N ARG A 290 -31.66 -26.41 8.26
CA ARG A 290 -31.64 -26.89 9.65
C ARG A 290 -30.89 -25.81 10.43
N GLY A 291 -31.52 -25.08 11.33
CA GLY A 291 -31.85 -25.58 12.66
C GLY A 291 -30.81 -24.98 13.61
N GLY A 292 -31.19 -23.92 14.32
CA GLY A 292 -30.29 -23.01 15.00
C GLY A 292 -29.49 -23.61 16.16
N HIS A 293 -28.24 -23.21 16.24
CA HIS A 293 -27.48 -23.10 17.48
C HIS A 293 -26.82 -21.73 17.52
N GLY A 294 -27.28 -20.91 18.45
CA GLY A 294 -26.80 -19.55 18.66
C GLY A 294 -25.34 -19.56 19.11
N HIS A 295 -24.44 -19.37 18.16
CA HIS A 295 -23.09 -18.91 18.45
C HIS A 295 -23.20 -17.46 18.91
N GLY A 296 -22.98 -17.26 20.21
CA GLY A 296 -22.96 -15.96 20.85
C GLY A 296 -22.05 -15.01 20.07
N TYR A 297 -22.68 -14.04 19.42
CA TYR A 297 -22.01 -12.85 18.93
C TYR A 297 -21.13 -12.33 20.07
N ARG A 298 -19.81 -12.37 19.89
CA ARG A 298 -18.94 -11.48 20.66
C ARG A 298 -19.40 -10.08 20.25
N PRO A 299 -19.99 -9.28 21.17
CA PRO A 299 -20.39 -7.93 20.83
C PRO A 299 -19.14 -7.21 20.33
N TYR A 300 -19.28 -6.57 19.18
CA TYR A 300 -18.31 -5.60 18.68
C TYR A 300 -17.86 -4.76 19.87
N ASN A 301 -16.56 -4.73 20.17
CA ASN A 301 -16.03 -3.76 21.11
C ASN A 301 -16.34 -2.40 20.47
N PRO A 302 -17.30 -1.61 21.01
CA PRO A 302 -17.66 -0.36 20.38
C PRO A 302 -16.40 0.47 20.28
N TYR A 303 -16.19 1.07 19.10
CA TYR A 303 -15.13 2.05 18.87
C TYR A 303 -14.99 2.89 20.13
N ASN A 304 -13.81 2.84 20.76
CA ASN A 304 -13.53 3.63 21.95
C ASN A 304 -13.91 5.07 21.60
N PRO A 305 -14.98 5.65 22.19
CA PRO A 305 -15.51 6.91 21.74
C PRO A 305 -14.36 7.91 21.77
N TYR A 306 -14.20 8.65 20.67
CA TYR A 306 -13.23 9.74 20.56
C TYR A 306 -13.21 10.47 21.89
N ASN A 307 -12.09 10.35 22.61
CA ASN A 307 -11.96 10.96 23.92
C ASN A 307 -12.17 12.46 23.66
N PRO A 308 -13.28 13.06 24.14
CA PRO A 308 -13.61 14.43 23.80
C PRO A 308 -12.39 15.27 24.13
N TYR A 309 -11.96 16.10 23.18
CA TYR A 309 -10.82 17.00 23.33
C TYR A 309 -10.84 17.53 24.75
N ARG A 310 -9.80 17.18 25.53
CA ARG A 310 -9.65 17.72 26.89
C ARG A 310 -9.86 19.22 26.77
N PRO A 311 -10.81 19.82 27.51
CA PRO A 311 -11.02 21.25 27.48
C PRO A 311 -9.66 21.91 27.60
N TYR A 312 -9.37 22.84 26.70
CA TYR A 312 -8.13 23.62 26.75
C TYR A 312 -7.94 24.07 28.19
N ASN A 313 -6.91 23.57 28.86
CA ASN A 313 -6.61 24.01 30.21
C ASN A 313 -6.34 25.51 30.07
N PRO A 314 -7.18 26.38 30.64
CA PRO A 314 -7.01 27.82 30.48
C PRO A 314 -5.59 28.15 30.87
N TYR A 315 -4.91 28.95 30.03
CA TYR A 315 -3.55 29.40 30.31
C TYR A 315 -3.49 29.87 31.75
N ASN A 316 -2.61 29.24 32.52
CA ASN A 316 -2.38 29.62 33.90
C ASN A 316 -2.09 31.14 33.87
N PRO A 317 -2.91 31.98 34.53
CA PRO A 317 -2.76 33.42 34.42
C PRO A 317 -1.32 33.79 34.73
N TYR A 318 -0.76 34.65 33.88
CA TYR A 318 0.62 35.13 34.05
C TYR A 318 0.83 35.50 35.51
N ARG A 319 1.79 34.83 36.16
CA ARG A 319 2.20 35.23 37.50
C ARG A 319 2.54 36.72 37.42
N PRO A 320 1.91 37.58 38.24
CA PRO A 320 2.24 38.99 38.24
C PRO A 320 3.74 39.13 38.42
N TYR A 321 4.36 39.97 37.59
CA TYR A 321 5.77 40.28 37.69
C TYR A 321 6.06 40.67 39.13
N ASN A 322 6.96 39.93 39.78
CA ASN A 322 7.43 40.29 41.10
C ASN A 322 8.08 41.68 40.95
N PRO A 323 7.59 42.72 41.64
CA PRO A 323 8.13 44.06 41.49
C PRO A 323 9.64 44.01 41.74
N TYR A 324 10.39 44.66 40.86
CA TYR A 324 11.84 44.78 40.97
C TYR A 324 12.18 45.26 42.38
N ASN A 325 12.96 44.46 43.11
CA ASN A 325 13.48 44.87 44.39
C ASN A 325 14.35 46.11 44.13
N PRO A 326 14.01 47.29 44.70
CA PRO A 326 14.75 48.50 44.42
C PRO A 326 16.22 48.27 44.75
N TYR A 327 17.10 48.72 43.84
CA TYR A 327 18.54 48.66 44.02
C TYR A 327 18.90 49.17 45.41
N ARG A 328 19.55 48.32 46.21
CA ARG A 328 20.18 48.75 47.45
C ARG A 328 21.12 49.92 47.11
N PRO A 329 20.97 51.09 47.74
CA PRO A 329 21.92 52.17 47.57
C PRO A 329 23.32 51.65 47.86
N TYR A 330 24.22 51.80 46.89
CA TYR A 330 25.63 51.51 47.07
C TYR A 330 26.17 52.49 48.11
N TYR A 331 26.48 52.00 49.31
CA TYR A 331 27.23 52.75 50.31
C TYR A 331 28.72 52.58 50.02
N PRO A 332 29.43 53.60 49.52
CA PRO A 332 30.88 53.58 49.47
C PRO A 332 31.37 53.91 50.87
N GLY A 333 31.68 52.89 51.65
CA GLY A 333 32.32 53.11 52.94
C GLY A 333 32.75 51.81 53.57
N HIS A 334 34.04 51.52 53.53
CA HIS A 334 34.90 51.97 54.62
C HIS A 334 36.36 51.69 54.26
N ASN A 335 37.14 52.75 54.37
CA ASN A 335 38.57 52.83 54.20
C ASN A 335 39.24 51.87 55.21
N HIS A 336 39.78 50.75 54.75
CA HIS A 336 40.61 49.90 55.61
C HIS A 336 41.96 50.59 55.80
N GLY A 337 42.10 51.11 57.02
CA GLY A 337 43.29 51.79 57.49
C GLY A 337 44.56 50.97 57.30
N TRP A 338 45.56 51.68 56.79
CA TRP A 338 46.97 51.44 57.01
C TRP A 338 47.24 51.01 58.45
N ARG A 339 47.97 49.91 58.61
CA ARG A 339 48.71 49.62 59.84
C ARG A 339 50.21 49.80 59.55
N PRO A 340 50.95 50.43 60.47
CA PRO A 340 52.36 50.79 60.30
C PRO A 340 53.30 49.58 60.29
#